data_AF-A0A1I2QGT4-F1
#
_entry.id   AF-A0A1I2QGT4-F1
#
_cell.length_a   1.000
_cell.length_b   1.000
_cell.length_c   1.000
_cell.angle_alpha   90.00
_cell.angle_beta   90.00
_cell.angle_gamma   90.00
#
_symmetry.space_group_name_H-M   'P 1'
#
loop_
_entity.id
_entity.type
_entity.pdbx_description
1 polymer ?
#
loop_
_entity_poly.entity_id
_entity_poly.type
_entity_poly.pdbx_seq_one_letter_code
_entity_poly.pdbx_strand_id
1 'polypeptide(L)'
;MTDNRRLILSWAEQGFIQGDVEAALAATQSRPAKKEWFSFISQFLMWSGAVAITVGMIFFFAFNWEAMGRFAKFGLLESIMLLAAFIYSRLDDQRTSSTVSLSGMALLTGALLALTGQTYQTGADPWQLFAAWAALITPWAVIGRSSTLWLLWIGLVNLTLMLYLNTFRGLFGFLFREEDWLWLFLAVNSAFIVFFEVLACPGSPHGSSKQNVSDQESLDKNGLDIKSTPRYAFITLYNRQAAQVSALIGGVTVTWLAIIAIFDSNDEIWGLPVYVIWMAAVFYVYRYRVVDLVLLSGCVLSGIMVVTFLLGRMLEDMLDDGAFLLISMAIIGLSAAGGIWLKKLSQQQKALAQQTHCEKDQPSEEV
;
A
#
# COMPACT_ATOMS: atom_id res chain seq x y z
N MET A 1 -33.51 -20.17 -10.90
CA MET A 1 -34.12 -21.18 -10.00
C MET A 1 -34.19 -20.72 -8.54
N THR A 2 -33.23 -19.94 -8.04
CA THR A 2 -33.21 -19.39 -6.66
C THR A 2 -34.37 -18.45 -6.33
N ASP A 3 -34.93 -17.73 -7.31
CA ASP A 3 -36.04 -16.79 -7.08
C ASP A 3 -37.37 -17.46 -6.72
N ASN A 4 -37.75 -18.54 -7.40
CA ASN A 4 -39.03 -19.21 -7.14
C ASN A 4 -39.07 -19.86 -5.74
N ARG A 5 -37.95 -20.44 -5.28
CA ARG A 5 -37.84 -20.99 -3.92
C ARG A 5 -38.00 -19.90 -2.86
N ARG A 6 -37.35 -18.74 -3.05
CA ARG A 6 -37.46 -17.61 -2.13
C ARG A 6 -38.88 -17.03 -2.09
N LEU A 7 -39.52 -16.90 -3.25
CA LEU A 7 -40.91 -16.45 -3.36
C LEU A 7 -41.88 -17.39 -2.62
N ILE A 8 -41.76 -18.71 -2.84
CA ILE A 8 -42.63 -19.70 -2.19
C ILE A 8 -42.42 -19.72 -0.67
N LEU A 9 -41.17 -19.61 -0.20
CA LEU A 9 -40.87 -19.51 1.23
C LEU A 9 -41.41 -18.21 1.84
N SER A 10 -41.33 -17.09 1.11
CA SER A 10 -41.90 -15.81 1.57
C SER A 10 -43.44 -15.82 1.61
N TRP A 11 -44.10 -16.51 0.67
CA TRP A 11 -45.55 -16.71 0.69
C TRP A 11 -46.00 -17.66 1.80
N ALA A 12 -45.16 -18.63 2.19
CA ALA A 12 -45.38 -19.46 3.36
C ALA A 12 -45.24 -18.66 4.67
N GLU A 13 -44.20 -17.82 4.80
CA GLU A 13 -44.00 -16.94 5.97
C GLU A 13 -45.13 -15.91 6.13
N GLN A 14 -45.67 -15.41 5.02
CA GLN A 14 -46.81 -14.47 5.01
C GLN A 14 -48.17 -15.16 5.20
N GLY A 15 -48.21 -16.49 5.34
CA GLY A 15 -49.44 -17.26 5.57
C GLY A 15 -50.35 -17.42 4.35
N PHE A 16 -49.88 -17.08 3.14
CA PHE A 16 -50.64 -17.24 1.90
C PHE A 16 -50.73 -18.69 1.42
N ILE A 17 -49.91 -19.58 1.97
CA ILE A 17 -49.95 -21.02 1.70
C ILE A 17 -50.56 -21.73 2.92
N GLN A 18 -51.81 -22.17 2.80
CA GLN A 18 -52.53 -22.91 3.86
C GLN A 18 -52.23 -24.43 3.86
N GLY A 19 -51.37 -24.90 2.96
CA GLY A 19 -51.00 -26.31 2.80
C GLY A 19 -49.54 -26.60 3.14
N ASP A 20 -49.13 -27.85 2.97
CA ASP A 20 -47.74 -28.27 3.21
C ASP A 20 -46.80 -27.57 2.22
N VAL A 21 -45.95 -26.69 2.76
CA VAL A 21 -44.94 -25.92 2.04
C VAL A 21 -44.01 -26.85 1.27
N GLU A 22 -43.79 -28.07 1.77
CA GLU A 22 -42.97 -29.07 1.10
C GLU A 22 -43.58 -29.55 -0.22
N ALA A 23 -44.91 -29.67 -0.31
CA ALA A 23 -45.61 -30.07 -1.52
C ALA A 23 -45.55 -28.97 -2.60
N ALA A 24 -45.65 -27.70 -2.21
CA ALA A 24 -45.52 -26.56 -3.12
C ALA A 24 -44.11 -26.43 -3.71
N LEU A 25 -43.08 -26.70 -2.91
CA LEU A 25 -41.68 -26.73 -3.37
C LEU A 25 -41.39 -27.93 -4.27
N ALA A 26 -42.03 -29.08 -4.03
CA ALA A 26 -41.93 -30.26 -4.88
C ALA A 26 -42.62 -30.05 -6.24
N ALA A 27 -43.81 -29.44 -6.25
CA ALA A 27 -44.59 -29.18 -7.46
C ALA A 27 -43.91 -28.20 -8.42
N THR A 28 -43.12 -27.26 -7.89
CA THR A 28 -42.45 -26.21 -8.69
C THR A 28 -41.04 -26.59 -9.16
N GLN A 29 -40.60 -27.84 -8.92
CA GLN A 29 -39.21 -28.29 -9.14
C GLN A 29 -38.15 -27.35 -8.55
N SER A 30 -38.49 -26.60 -7.51
CA SER A 30 -37.61 -25.60 -6.87
C SER A 30 -36.64 -26.25 -5.88
N ARG A 31 -36.61 -27.59 -5.79
CA ARG A 31 -35.59 -28.33 -5.05
C ARG A 31 -34.29 -28.35 -5.86
N PRO A 32 -33.13 -28.03 -5.27
CA PRO A 32 -31.85 -28.21 -5.95
C PRO A 32 -31.77 -29.66 -6.43
N ALA A 33 -31.52 -29.85 -7.72
CA ALA A 33 -31.51 -31.18 -8.31
C ALA A 33 -30.44 -32.04 -7.60
N LYS A 34 -30.62 -33.37 -7.52
CA LYS A 34 -29.61 -34.28 -6.95
C LYS A 34 -28.21 -34.04 -7.55
N LYS A 35 -28.15 -33.64 -8.82
CA LYS A 35 -26.93 -33.25 -9.55
C LYS A 35 -26.27 -31.98 -8.98
N GLU A 36 -27.05 -30.97 -8.60
CA GLU A 36 -26.55 -29.72 -8.01
C GLU A 36 -26.02 -29.97 -6.59
N TRP A 37 -26.72 -30.78 -5.80
CA TRP A 37 -26.24 -31.24 -4.50
C TRP A 37 -24.93 -32.02 -4.60
N PHE A 38 -24.84 -32.94 -5.58
CA PHE A 38 -23.61 -33.69 -5.80
C PHE A 38 -22.47 -32.79 -6.27
N SER A 39 -22.73 -31.80 -7.13
CA SER A 39 -21.72 -30.81 -7.54
C SER A 39 -21.24 -29.96 -6.36
N PHE A 40 -22.16 -29.53 -5.48
CA PHE A 40 -21.81 -28.78 -4.28
C PHE A 40 -20.96 -29.61 -3.32
N ILE A 41 -21.40 -30.84 -3.03
CA ILE A 41 -20.67 -31.78 -2.16
C ILE A 41 -19.31 -32.09 -2.76
N SER A 42 -19.22 -32.37 -4.07
CA SER A 42 -17.96 -32.65 -4.75
C SER A 42 -16.99 -31.47 -4.67
N GLN A 43 -17.48 -30.24 -4.89
CA GLN A 43 -16.66 -29.04 -4.77
C GLN A 43 -16.20 -28.83 -3.32
N PHE A 44 -17.10 -29.01 -2.35
CA PHE A 44 -16.78 -28.91 -0.93
C PHE A 44 -15.74 -29.95 -0.49
N LEU A 45 -15.89 -31.22 -0.93
CA LEU A 45 -14.92 -32.29 -0.66
C LEU A 45 -13.58 -32.02 -1.32
N MET A 46 -13.58 -31.48 -2.56
CA MET A 46 -12.34 -31.14 -3.25
C MET A 46 -11.56 -30.04 -2.53
N TRP A 47 -12.23 -28.94 -2.14
CA TRP A 47 -11.57 -27.86 -1.39
C TRP A 47 -11.13 -28.30 0.00
N SER A 48 -11.99 -28.98 0.75
CA SER A 48 -11.62 -29.48 2.08
C SER A 48 -10.48 -30.50 2.03
N GLY A 49 -10.45 -31.38 1.02
CA GLY A 49 -9.34 -32.29 0.76
C GLY A 49 -8.03 -31.56 0.44
N ALA A 50 -8.07 -30.56 -0.45
CA ALA A 50 -6.89 -29.75 -0.78
C ALA A 50 -6.34 -29.00 0.45
N VAL A 51 -7.22 -28.42 1.27
CA VAL A 51 -6.85 -27.76 2.52
C VAL A 51 -6.27 -28.77 3.52
N ALA A 52 -6.90 -29.93 3.70
CA ALA A 52 -6.42 -30.97 4.61
C ALA A 52 -5.02 -31.50 4.22
N ILE A 53 -4.77 -31.70 2.93
CA ILE A 53 -3.43 -32.09 2.43
C ILE A 53 -2.40 -30.99 2.74
N THR A 54 -2.75 -29.74 2.46
CA THR A 54 -1.85 -28.59 2.71
C THR A 54 -1.52 -28.47 4.20
N VAL A 55 -2.52 -28.57 5.07
CA VAL A 55 -2.37 -28.55 6.53
C VAL A 55 -1.56 -29.76 7.02
N GLY A 56 -1.83 -30.96 6.48
CA GLY A 56 -1.07 -32.17 6.78
C GLY A 56 0.41 -32.03 6.41
N MET A 57 0.72 -31.42 5.27
CA MET A 57 2.09 -31.16 4.83
C MET A 57 2.80 -30.16 5.77
N ILE A 58 2.10 -29.11 6.21
CA ILE A 58 2.62 -28.16 7.22
C ILE A 58 2.93 -28.89 8.52
N PHE A 59 2.01 -29.70 9.04
CA PHE A 59 2.23 -30.46 10.28
C PHE A 59 3.35 -31.50 10.16
N PHE A 60 3.46 -32.18 9.02
CA PHE A 60 4.54 -33.14 8.78
C PHE A 60 5.90 -32.45 8.89
N PHE A 61 6.09 -31.31 8.23
CA PHE A 61 7.36 -30.58 8.33
C PHE A 61 7.58 -29.98 9.71
N ALA A 62 6.53 -29.50 10.37
CA ALA A 62 6.62 -28.98 11.73
C ALA A 62 7.04 -30.07 12.73
N PHE A 63 6.42 -31.25 12.68
CA PHE A 63 6.75 -32.39 13.53
C PHE A 63 8.18 -32.90 13.28
N ASN A 64 8.60 -32.96 12.02
CA ASN A 64 9.95 -33.39 11.65
C ASN A 64 10.99 -32.26 11.73
N TRP A 65 10.62 -31.05 12.16
CA TRP A 65 11.49 -29.87 12.06
C TRP A 65 12.79 -30.02 12.86
N GLU A 66 12.74 -30.55 14.07
CA GLU A 66 13.93 -30.73 14.90
C GLU A 66 14.84 -31.86 14.38
N ALA A 67 14.23 -32.94 13.84
CA ALA A 67 14.96 -34.09 13.30
C ALA A 67 15.57 -33.82 11.92
N MET A 68 15.05 -32.86 11.16
CA MET A 68 15.58 -32.49 9.85
C MET A 68 16.95 -31.82 9.99
N GLY A 69 17.97 -32.40 9.34
CA GLY A 69 19.28 -31.76 9.21
C GLY A 69 19.19 -30.42 8.48
N ARG A 70 20.15 -29.52 8.74
CA ARG A 70 20.19 -28.16 8.14
C ARG A 70 19.98 -28.15 6.62
N PHE A 71 20.63 -29.07 5.90
CA PHE A 71 20.55 -29.15 4.44
C PHE A 71 19.15 -29.49 3.94
N ALA A 72 18.37 -30.28 4.69
CA ALA A 72 16.98 -30.57 4.33
C ALA A 72 16.10 -29.32 4.48
N LYS A 73 16.31 -28.53 5.54
CA LYS A 73 15.57 -27.27 5.77
C LYS A 73 15.85 -26.25 4.67
N PHE A 74 17.12 -26.03 4.36
CA PHE A 74 17.53 -25.14 3.27
C PHE A 74 17.08 -25.65 1.91
N GLY A 75 17.32 -26.94 1.61
CA GLY A 75 16.92 -27.54 0.34
C GLY A 75 15.42 -27.49 0.10
N LEU A 76 14.60 -27.67 1.14
CA LEU A 76 13.15 -27.49 1.04
C LEU A 76 12.82 -26.06 0.63
N LEU A 77 13.36 -25.06 1.33
CA LEU A 77 13.01 -23.67 1.11
C LEU A 77 13.54 -23.15 -0.24
N GLU A 78 14.75 -23.56 -0.63
CA GLU A 78 15.33 -23.29 -1.94
C GLU A 78 14.55 -23.97 -3.07
N SER A 79 14.04 -25.20 -2.88
CA SER A 79 13.23 -25.89 -3.89
C SER A 79 11.90 -25.17 -4.16
N ILE A 80 11.26 -24.64 -3.12
CA ILE A 80 10.06 -23.81 -3.25
C ILE A 80 10.40 -22.50 -3.98
N MET A 81 11.54 -21.91 -3.67
CA MET A 81 11.99 -20.69 -4.33
C MET A 81 12.30 -20.90 -5.82
N LEU A 82 12.93 -22.03 -6.18
CA LEU A 82 13.16 -22.43 -7.57
C LEU A 82 11.86 -22.71 -8.31
N LEU A 83 10.88 -23.36 -7.65
CA LEU A 83 9.55 -23.57 -8.23
C LEU A 83 8.85 -22.24 -8.50
N ALA A 84 8.91 -21.28 -7.57
CA ALA A 84 8.37 -19.94 -7.77
C ALA A 84 9.05 -19.23 -8.95
N ALA A 85 10.39 -19.29 -9.03
CA ALA A 85 11.15 -18.73 -10.15
C ALA A 85 10.80 -19.41 -11.50
N PHE A 86 10.60 -20.73 -11.51
CA PHE A 86 10.16 -21.46 -12.68
C PHE A 86 8.76 -21.04 -13.12
N ILE A 87 7.81 -20.94 -12.18
CA ILE A 87 6.45 -20.44 -12.45
C ILE A 87 6.52 -19.02 -13.02
N TYR A 88 7.35 -18.15 -12.45
CA TYR A 88 7.56 -16.79 -12.97
C TYR A 88 8.04 -16.81 -14.43
N SER A 89 8.99 -17.67 -14.79
CA SER A 89 9.51 -17.79 -16.16
C SER A 89 8.51 -18.36 -17.17
N ARG A 90 7.45 -19.02 -16.70
CA ARG A 90 6.42 -19.64 -17.55
C ARG A 90 5.17 -18.78 -17.69
N LEU A 91 5.03 -17.75 -16.85
CA LEU A 91 3.92 -16.81 -16.88
C LEU A 91 4.25 -15.67 -17.85
N ASP A 92 4.29 -15.97 -19.14
CA ASP A 92 4.22 -14.93 -20.17
C ASP A 92 2.80 -14.33 -20.14
N ASP A 93 2.72 -13.00 -20.09
CA ASP A 93 1.51 -12.16 -20.20
C ASP A 93 0.56 -11.96 -19.01
N GLN A 94 0.67 -12.65 -17.87
CA GLN A 94 -0.19 -12.36 -16.71
C GLN A 94 0.52 -11.54 -15.62
N ARG A 95 0.37 -10.21 -15.69
CA ARG A 95 0.98 -9.22 -14.77
C ARG A 95 0.69 -9.51 -13.28
N THR A 96 -0.50 -10.00 -12.95
CA THR A 96 -0.88 -10.32 -11.55
C THR A 96 -0.19 -11.58 -11.04
N SER A 97 -0.15 -12.64 -11.84
CA SER A 97 0.45 -13.92 -11.43
C SER A 97 1.98 -13.82 -11.30
N SER A 98 2.60 -13.09 -12.22
CA SER A 98 4.03 -12.75 -12.19
C SER A 98 4.41 -11.95 -10.93
N THR A 99 3.56 -11.01 -10.53
CA THR A 99 3.73 -10.20 -9.29
C THR A 99 3.66 -11.05 -8.03
N VAL A 100 2.69 -11.98 -7.96
CA VAL A 100 2.54 -12.89 -6.81
C VAL A 100 3.77 -13.79 -6.68
N SER A 101 4.30 -14.30 -7.79
CA SER A 101 5.51 -15.12 -7.76
C SER A 101 6.74 -14.34 -7.28
N LEU A 102 6.98 -13.14 -7.83
CA LEU A 102 8.08 -12.27 -7.36
C LEU A 102 7.95 -11.88 -5.89
N SER A 103 6.73 -11.62 -5.42
CA SER A 103 6.47 -11.32 -4.00
C SER A 103 6.74 -12.53 -3.12
N GLY A 104 6.37 -13.73 -3.57
CA GLY A 104 6.71 -14.99 -2.93
C GLY A 104 8.22 -15.20 -2.82
N MET A 105 8.96 -14.96 -3.90
CA MET A 105 10.43 -15.04 -3.91
C MET A 105 11.06 -14.04 -2.93
N ALA A 106 10.56 -12.80 -2.88
CA ALA A 106 11.04 -11.79 -1.95
C ALA A 106 10.81 -12.18 -0.48
N LEU A 107 9.66 -12.78 -0.16
CA LEU A 107 9.35 -13.30 1.18
C LEU A 107 10.21 -14.53 1.53
N LEU A 108 10.37 -15.47 0.60
CA LEU A 108 11.21 -16.65 0.78
C LEU A 108 12.68 -16.28 1.00
N THR A 109 13.16 -15.20 0.38
CA THR A 109 14.50 -14.63 0.65
C THR A 109 14.64 -14.25 2.12
N GLY A 110 13.63 -13.60 2.71
CA GLY A 110 13.61 -13.28 4.14
C GLY A 110 13.57 -14.54 5.01
N ALA A 111 12.79 -15.54 4.62
CA ALA A 111 12.74 -16.82 5.31
C ALA A 111 14.08 -17.58 5.27
N LEU A 112 14.83 -17.54 4.16
CA LEU A 112 16.19 -18.09 4.07
C LEU A 112 17.15 -17.38 5.02
N LEU A 113 17.10 -16.05 5.10
CA LEU A 113 17.93 -15.27 6.02
C LEU A 113 17.59 -15.59 7.48
N ALA A 114 16.30 -15.68 7.83
CA ALA A 114 15.84 -16.04 9.16
C ALA A 114 16.26 -17.47 9.55
N LEU A 115 16.12 -18.43 8.62
CA LEU A 115 16.58 -19.81 8.83
C LEU A 115 18.10 -19.88 9.02
N THR A 116 18.86 -19.05 8.32
CA THR A 116 20.31 -18.92 8.49
C THR A 116 20.66 -18.40 9.88
N GLY A 117 20.01 -17.32 10.33
CA GLY A 117 20.18 -16.80 11.69
C GLY A 117 19.85 -17.82 12.77
N GLN A 118 18.76 -18.59 12.59
CA GLN A 118 18.35 -19.63 13.52
C GLN A 118 19.33 -20.83 13.53
N THR A 119 19.80 -21.26 12.37
CA THR A 119 20.60 -22.49 12.22
C THR A 119 22.07 -22.28 12.63
N TYR A 120 22.64 -21.12 12.28
CA TYR A 120 24.06 -20.85 12.50
C TYR A 120 24.33 -19.92 13.69
N GLN A 121 23.29 -19.51 14.43
CA GLN A 121 23.38 -18.62 15.60
C GLN A 121 24.41 -17.50 15.36
N THR A 122 24.20 -16.73 14.30
CA THR A 122 25.21 -15.81 13.76
C THR A 122 25.57 -14.66 14.71
N GLY A 123 24.90 -14.54 15.87
CA GLY A 123 25.11 -13.47 16.86
C GLY A 123 24.89 -12.07 16.29
N ALA A 124 24.44 -11.96 15.04
CA ALA A 124 24.27 -10.72 14.31
C ALA A 124 23.03 -9.99 14.84
N ASP A 125 23.13 -8.67 14.92
CA ASP A 125 22.01 -7.85 15.36
C ASP A 125 20.81 -8.00 14.41
N PRO A 126 19.57 -7.90 14.93
CA PRO A 126 18.36 -8.01 14.10
C PRO A 126 18.34 -7.07 12.90
N TRP A 127 18.89 -5.84 13.04
CA TRP A 127 18.90 -4.86 11.95
C TRP A 127 19.70 -5.33 10.73
N GLN A 128 20.78 -6.11 10.91
CA GLN A 128 21.62 -6.60 9.82
C GLN A 128 20.86 -7.58 8.93
N LEU A 129 20.00 -8.41 9.54
CA LEU A 129 19.16 -9.35 8.82
C LEU A 129 18.18 -8.61 7.90
N PHE A 130 17.47 -7.59 8.42
CA PHE A 130 16.54 -6.81 7.63
C PHE A 130 17.25 -5.94 6.58
N ALA A 131 18.46 -5.44 6.87
CA ALA A 131 19.29 -4.70 5.91
C ALA A 131 19.69 -5.59 4.73
N ALA A 132 20.22 -6.79 5.02
CA ALA A 132 20.59 -7.77 4.01
C ALA A 132 19.37 -8.20 3.20
N TRP A 133 18.22 -8.38 3.85
CA TRP A 133 16.97 -8.70 3.19
C TRP A 133 16.56 -7.59 2.22
N ALA A 134 16.52 -6.33 2.67
CA ALA A 134 16.20 -5.18 1.84
C ALA A 134 17.12 -5.09 0.61
N ALA A 135 18.43 -5.29 0.81
CA ALA A 135 19.43 -5.25 -0.27
C ALA A 135 19.23 -6.38 -1.28
N LEU A 136 18.99 -7.61 -0.82
CA LEU A 136 18.77 -8.76 -1.70
C LEU A 136 17.48 -8.66 -2.51
N ILE A 137 16.44 -8.03 -1.96
CA ILE A 137 15.17 -7.86 -2.69
C ILE A 137 15.15 -6.63 -3.63
N THR A 138 16.08 -5.69 -3.48
CA THR A 138 16.18 -4.47 -4.32
C THR A 138 16.09 -4.75 -5.82
N PRO A 139 16.89 -5.67 -6.42
CA PRO A 139 16.78 -5.95 -7.85
C PRO A 139 15.38 -6.44 -8.24
N TRP A 140 14.73 -7.24 -7.41
CA TRP A 140 13.39 -7.77 -7.65
C TRP A 140 12.32 -6.67 -7.56
N ALA A 141 12.45 -5.72 -6.64
CA ALA A 141 11.56 -4.56 -6.55
C ALA A 141 11.65 -3.67 -7.81
N VAL A 142 12.86 -3.46 -8.31
CA VAL A 142 13.10 -2.68 -9.54
C VAL A 142 12.57 -3.39 -10.80
N ILE A 143 12.77 -4.71 -10.90
CA ILE A 143 12.28 -5.51 -12.03
C ILE A 143 10.76 -5.67 -11.99
N GLY A 144 10.21 -6.00 -10.82
CA GLY A 144 8.79 -6.30 -10.66
C GLY A 144 7.88 -5.07 -10.76
N ARG A 145 8.40 -3.87 -10.45
CA ARG A 145 7.69 -2.58 -10.48
C ARG A 145 6.31 -2.61 -9.79
N SER A 146 6.10 -3.56 -8.88
CA SER A 146 4.85 -3.77 -8.18
C SER A 146 4.82 -2.95 -6.90
N SER A 147 3.66 -2.38 -6.59
CA SER A 147 3.45 -1.68 -5.32
C SER A 147 3.68 -2.57 -4.12
N THR A 148 3.28 -3.85 -4.17
CA THR A 148 3.48 -4.78 -3.05
C THR A 148 4.96 -4.95 -2.71
N LEU A 149 5.83 -5.04 -3.72
CA LEU A 149 7.28 -5.20 -3.53
C LEU A 149 7.92 -3.92 -2.99
N TRP A 150 7.52 -2.76 -3.53
CA TRP A 150 8.01 -1.47 -3.03
C TRP A 150 7.57 -1.19 -1.60
N LEU A 151 6.33 -1.53 -1.23
CA LEU A 151 5.84 -1.40 0.15
C LEU A 151 6.61 -2.31 1.11
N LEU A 152 6.86 -3.56 0.72
CA LEU A 152 7.69 -4.47 1.49
C LEU A 152 9.12 -3.94 1.64
N TRP A 153 9.71 -3.41 0.56
CA TRP A 153 11.05 -2.83 0.58
C TRP A 153 11.15 -1.58 1.48
N ILE A 154 10.22 -0.63 1.36
CA ILE A 154 10.14 0.56 2.23
C ILE A 154 9.96 0.14 3.68
N GLY A 155 9.10 -0.84 3.94
CA GLY A 155 8.89 -1.41 5.28
C GLY A 155 10.19 -1.98 5.84
N LEU A 156 10.95 -2.75 5.04
CA LEU A 156 12.23 -3.31 5.47
C LEU A 156 13.30 -2.25 5.72
N VAL A 157 13.40 -1.21 4.89
CA VAL A 157 14.37 -0.13 5.11
C VAL A 157 14.03 0.65 6.38
N ASN A 158 12.75 1.00 6.58
CA ASN A 158 12.32 1.68 7.80
C ASN A 158 12.52 0.80 9.05
N LEU A 159 12.21 -0.50 8.96
CA LEU A 159 12.43 -1.44 10.06
C LEU A 159 13.92 -1.61 10.37
N THR A 160 14.74 -1.73 9.34
CA THR A 160 16.21 -1.78 9.46
C THR A 160 16.72 -0.54 10.18
N LEU A 161 16.29 0.64 9.73
CA LEU A 161 16.70 1.92 10.31
C LEU A 161 16.28 2.00 11.79
N MET A 162 15.03 1.66 12.11
CA MET A 162 14.52 1.63 13.48
C MET A 162 15.34 0.69 14.38
N LEU A 163 15.63 -0.53 13.92
CA LEU A 163 16.40 -1.51 14.69
C LEU A 163 17.88 -1.12 14.81
N TYR A 164 18.47 -0.56 13.76
CA TYR A 164 19.84 -0.06 13.75
C TYR A 164 20.00 1.05 14.79
N LEU A 165 19.10 2.04 14.76
CA LEU A 165 19.09 3.15 15.70
C LEU A 165 18.85 2.68 17.14
N ASN A 166 18.02 1.65 17.36
CA ASN A 166 17.82 1.06 18.67
C ASN A 166 19.06 0.32 19.19
N THR A 167 19.84 -0.32 18.31
CA THR A 167 21.03 -1.11 18.65
C THR A 167 22.22 -0.22 18.99
N PHE A 168 22.48 0.80 18.16
CA PHE A 168 23.65 1.68 18.31
C PHE A 168 23.47 2.86 19.28
N ARG A 169 22.44 2.82 20.13
CA ARG A 169 22.24 3.78 21.23
C ARG A 169 23.47 3.95 22.13
N GLY A 170 24.38 2.97 22.20
CA GLY A 170 25.51 2.97 23.14
C GLY A 170 26.85 3.54 22.65
N LEU A 171 27.18 3.48 21.35
CA LEU A 171 28.55 3.77 20.87
C LEU A 171 28.72 5.18 20.27
N PHE A 172 27.65 5.71 19.66
CA PHE A 172 27.54 7.11 19.24
C PHE A 172 26.47 7.89 20.02
N GLY A 173 25.78 7.26 20.98
CA GLY A 173 24.76 7.92 21.80
C GLY A 173 25.28 8.99 22.76
N PHE A 174 26.61 9.14 22.88
CA PHE A 174 27.23 10.30 23.52
C PHE A 174 27.31 11.53 22.59
N LEU A 175 27.28 11.32 21.26
CA LEU A 175 27.40 12.39 20.26
C LEU A 175 26.07 12.78 19.61
N PHE A 176 25.06 11.88 19.64
CA PHE A 176 23.73 12.14 19.12
C PHE A 176 22.71 12.15 20.26
N ARG A 177 21.88 13.19 20.33
CA ARG A 177 20.78 13.32 21.29
C ARG A 177 19.70 12.29 20.98
N GLU A 178 18.82 12.04 21.96
CA GLU A 178 17.65 11.15 21.82
C GLU A 178 16.65 11.58 20.73
N GLU A 179 16.90 12.66 20.00
CA GLU A 179 16.00 13.27 19.01
C GLU A 179 16.57 13.19 17.57
N ASP A 180 17.89 13.06 17.41
CA ASP A 180 18.59 13.09 16.11
C ASP A 180 18.18 11.94 15.16
N TRP A 181 17.66 10.86 15.71
CA TRP A 181 17.23 9.71 14.93
C TRP A 181 15.92 9.96 14.17
N LEU A 182 15.04 10.82 14.70
CA LEU A 182 13.81 11.23 14.01
C LEU A 182 14.14 12.06 12.77
N TRP A 183 15.20 12.87 12.83
CA TRP A 183 15.70 13.63 11.69
C TRP A 183 16.19 12.74 10.57
N LEU A 184 16.97 11.70 10.89
CA LEU A 184 17.41 10.71 9.91
C LEU A 184 16.23 9.95 9.30
N PHE A 185 15.27 9.55 10.13
CA PHE A 185 14.08 8.83 9.70
C PHE A 185 13.19 9.70 8.78
N LEU A 186 13.05 11.00 9.09
CA LEU A 186 12.38 11.98 8.25
C LEU A 186 13.13 12.19 6.93
N ALA A 187 14.46 12.29 6.96
CA ALA A 187 15.29 12.49 5.77
C ALA A 187 15.16 11.29 4.80
N VAL A 188 15.24 10.06 5.30
CA VAL A 188 15.09 8.84 4.49
C VAL A 188 13.71 8.76 3.85
N ASN A 189 12.64 9.01 4.61
CA ASN A 189 11.28 8.97 4.05
C ASN A 189 11.02 10.13 3.08
N SER A 190 11.59 11.32 3.32
CA SER A 190 11.54 12.44 2.37
C SER A 190 12.28 12.11 1.07
N ALA A 191 13.42 11.43 1.15
CA ALA A 191 14.16 10.96 -0.02
C ALA A 191 13.34 9.94 -0.83
N PHE A 192 12.56 9.06 -0.19
CA PHE A 192 11.65 8.17 -0.89
C PHE A 192 10.54 8.91 -1.64
N ILE A 193 9.93 9.93 -1.03
CA ILE A 193 8.95 10.78 -1.71
C ILE A 193 9.59 11.42 -2.95
N VAL A 194 10.77 12.03 -2.81
CA VAL A 194 11.48 12.63 -3.97
C VAL A 194 11.80 11.57 -5.03
N PHE A 195 12.20 10.36 -4.64
CA PHE A 195 12.49 9.27 -5.55
C PHE A 195 11.27 8.82 -6.36
N PHE A 196 10.12 8.65 -5.71
CA PHE A 196 8.90 8.19 -6.39
C PHE A 196 8.14 9.30 -7.13
N GLU A 197 8.17 10.54 -6.67
CA GLU A 197 7.44 11.65 -7.28
C GLU A 197 8.28 12.48 -8.27
N VAL A 198 9.54 12.77 -7.96
CA VAL A 198 10.35 13.73 -8.74
C VAL A 198 11.19 13.01 -9.79
N LEU A 199 11.79 11.86 -9.44
CA LEU A 199 12.64 11.11 -10.38
C LEU A 199 11.84 10.22 -11.33
N ALA A 200 10.60 9.86 -10.98
CA ALA A 200 9.75 9.00 -11.80
C ALA A 200 8.67 9.75 -12.60
N CYS A 201 8.61 11.09 -12.50
CA CYS A 201 7.90 11.96 -13.45
C CYS A 201 8.89 12.53 -14.47
N PRO A 202 9.09 11.93 -15.65
CA PRO A 202 9.56 12.72 -16.78
C PRO A 202 8.44 13.72 -17.05
N GLY A 203 8.77 15.02 -17.02
CA GLY A 203 7.82 16.07 -17.35
C GLY A 203 7.08 15.70 -18.63
N SER A 204 5.75 15.63 -18.56
CA SER A 204 4.97 15.78 -19.78
C SER A 204 5.34 17.16 -20.32
N PRO A 205 5.94 17.27 -21.53
CA PRO A 205 6.13 18.57 -22.12
C PRO A 205 4.73 19.13 -22.34
N HIS A 206 4.36 20.11 -21.51
CA HIS A 206 3.27 21.01 -21.82
C HIS A 206 3.65 21.70 -23.12
N GLY A 207 3.12 21.17 -24.22
CA GLY A 207 3.58 21.48 -25.55
C GLY A 207 2.89 20.59 -26.57
N SER A 208 1.56 20.53 -26.52
CA SER A 208 0.76 20.27 -27.72
C SER A 208 1.03 21.41 -28.70
N SER A 209 2.15 21.32 -29.41
CA SER A 209 2.33 22.00 -30.68
C SER A 209 1.16 21.55 -31.54
N LYS A 210 0.20 22.46 -31.77
CA LYS A 210 -0.77 22.35 -32.84
C LYS A 210 0.01 22.29 -34.14
N GLN A 211 0.37 21.08 -34.57
CA GLN A 211 0.82 20.87 -35.93
C GLN A 211 -0.45 20.65 -36.75
N ASN A 212 -0.92 21.74 -37.36
CA ASN A 212 -1.95 21.70 -38.38
C ASN A 212 -1.47 20.75 -39.47
N VAL A 213 -2.08 19.57 -39.56
CA VAL A 213 -1.95 18.68 -40.71
C VAL A 213 -3.08 19.05 -41.66
N SER A 214 -2.89 20.16 -42.36
CA SER A 214 -3.48 20.39 -43.67
C SER A 214 -2.33 20.38 -44.65
N ASP A 215 -2.47 19.60 -45.72
CA ASP A 215 -1.53 19.39 -46.82
C ASP A 215 -0.63 18.15 -46.67
N GLN A 216 -1.20 16.98 -46.96
CA GLN A 216 -0.38 15.86 -47.43
C GLN A 216 -1.11 15.04 -48.50
N GLU A 217 -1.35 15.67 -49.64
CA GLU A 217 -1.57 15.00 -50.91
C GLU A 217 -0.28 15.14 -51.73
N SER A 218 0.59 14.11 -51.71
CA SER A 218 1.46 13.71 -52.83
C SER A 218 2.42 12.59 -52.41
N LEU A 219 2.20 11.43 -53.04
CA LEU A 219 3.20 10.47 -53.55
C LEU A 219 4.59 10.43 -52.87
N ASP A 220 4.89 9.32 -52.18
CA ASP A 220 6.07 8.55 -52.57
C ASP A 220 5.87 7.05 -52.31
N LYS A 221 6.04 6.28 -53.39
CA LYS A 221 6.14 4.82 -53.40
C LYS A 221 7.63 4.54 -53.46
N ASN A 222 8.24 4.13 -52.35
CA ASN A 222 9.37 3.19 -52.26
C ASN A 222 10.09 3.32 -50.91
N GLY A 223 10.20 2.20 -50.20
CA GLY A 223 11.38 1.88 -49.38
C GLY A 223 11.48 2.49 -47.98
N LEU A 224 11.45 1.58 -46.99
CA LEU A 224 11.93 1.75 -45.61
C LEU A 224 11.08 2.63 -44.68
N ASP A 225 10.04 2.00 -44.12
CA ASP A 225 9.39 2.42 -42.88
C ASP A 225 10.37 2.32 -41.70
N ILE A 226 11.20 3.36 -41.53
CA ILE A 226 12.00 3.53 -40.31
C ILE A 226 11.11 4.21 -39.27
N LYS A 227 10.30 3.39 -38.62
CA LYS A 227 9.67 3.68 -37.34
C LYS A 227 10.73 3.70 -36.24
N SER A 228 11.58 4.72 -36.21
CA SER A 228 12.65 4.90 -35.19
C SER A 228 12.43 6.22 -34.45
N THR A 229 12.36 6.35 -33.13
CA THR A 229 12.63 5.48 -31.97
C THR A 229 12.08 6.30 -30.80
N PRO A 230 11.44 5.73 -29.75
CA PRO A 230 11.14 6.52 -28.56
C PRO A 230 12.45 6.80 -27.82
N ARG A 231 12.99 8.00 -28.04
CA ARG A 231 14.14 8.55 -27.32
C ARG A 231 13.67 8.80 -25.87
N TYR A 232 14.37 8.18 -24.92
CA TYR A 232 14.20 8.22 -23.44
C TYR A 232 13.05 7.40 -22.82
N ALA A 233 13.11 6.06 -22.95
CA ALA A 233 12.47 5.16 -21.99
C ALA A 233 13.23 5.20 -20.64
N PHE A 234 13.16 6.30 -19.91
CA PHE A 234 13.50 6.29 -18.50
C PHE A 234 12.56 5.31 -17.82
N ILE A 235 13.12 4.30 -17.16
CA ILE A 235 12.44 3.29 -16.36
C ILE A 235 11.45 4.02 -15.43
N THR A 236 10.16 4.04 -15.78
CA THR A 236 9.15 4.74 -14.98
C THR A 236 8.88 3.91 -13.74
N LEU A 237 9.61 4.18 -12.65
CA LEU A 237 9.45 3.58 -11.32
C LEU A 237 8.34 4.25 -10.50
N TYR A 238 7.49 5.04 -11.15
CA TYR A 238 6.45 5.82 -10.48
C TYR A 238 5.51 4.88 -9.73
N ASN A 239 5.47 5.03 -8.40
CA ASN A 239 4.63 4.23 -7.55
C ASN A 239 3.94 5.08 -6.49
N ARG A 240 2.67 5.38 -6.75
CA ARG A 240 1.84 6.20 -5.88
C ARG A 240 1.68 5.61 -4.48
N GLN A 241 1.51 4.28 -4.35
CA GLN A 241 1.30 3.66 -3.04
C GLN A 241 2.58 3.68 -2.19
N ALA A 242 3.73 3.46 -2.83
CA ALA A 242 5.03 3.55 -2.18
C ALA A 242 5.30 4.97 -1.64
N ALA A 243 4.99 5.98 -2.44
CA ALA A 243 5.11 7.37 -2.04
C ALA A 243 4.13 7.77 -0.94
N GLN A 244 2.86 7.39 -1.06
CA GLN A 244 1.85 7.62 -0.03
C GLN A 244 2.30 7.08 1.33
N VAL A 245 2.80 5.84 1.38
CA VAL A 245 3.25 5.23 2.63
C VAL A 245 4.50 5.95 3.17
N SER A 246 5.46 6.30 2.31
CA SER A 246 6.63 7.08 2.72
C SER A 246 6.25 8.45 3.29
N ALA A 247 5.28 9.13 2.68
CA ALA A 247 4.77 10.41 3.15
C ALA A 247 3.96 10.29 4.45
N LEU A 248 3.20 9.21 4.65
CA LEU A 248 2.54 8.97 5.93
C LEU A 248 3.55 8.72 7.06
N ILE A 249 4.59 7.90 6.80
CA ILE A 249 5.66 7.64 7.76
C ILE A 249 6.41 8.94 8.09
N GLY A 250 6.80 9.71 7.08
CA GLY A 250 7.43 11.03 7.25
C GLY A 250 6.52 12.00 8.02
N GLY A 251 5.22 12.00 7.72
CA GLY A 251 4.22 12.83 8.37
C GLY A 251 4.08 12.54 9.87
N VAL A 252 4.00 11.25 10.24
CA VAL A 252 4.00 10.84 11.65
C VAL A 252 5.30 11.26 12.34
N THR A 253 6.44 11.07 11.67
CA THR A 253 7.76 11.40 12.21
C THR A 253 7.91 12.90 12.49
N VAL A 254 7.51 13.74 11.54
CA VAL A 254 7.60 15.20 11.70
C VAL A 254 6.57 15.72 12.70
N THR A 255 5.40 15.08 12.81
CA THR A 255 4.42 15.39 13.87
C THR A 255 5.00 15.09 15.24
N TRP A 256 5.72 13.97 15.37
CA TRP A 256 6.36 13.58 16.63
C TRP A 256 7.47 14.57 17.01
N LEU A 257 8.32 14.97 16.05
CA LEU A 257 9.31 16.05 16.23
C LEU A 257 8.65 17.37 16.68
N ALA A 258 7.51 17.74 16.09
CA ALA A 258 6.79 18.94 16.50
C ALA A 258 6.30 18.84 17.95
N ILE A 259 5.82 17.66 18.38
CA ILE A 259 5.36 17.43 19.74
C ILE A 259 6.51 17.54 20.73
N ILE A 260 7.68 16.95 20.44
CA ILE A 260 8.86 17.05 21.32
C ILE A 260 9.28 18.51 21.46
N ALA A 261 9.41 19.25 20.35
CA ALA A 261 9.72 20.68 20.37
C ALA A 261 8.68 21.54 21.12
N ILE A 262 7.42 21.09 21.21
CA ILE A 262 6.38 21.73 22.03
C ILE A 262 6.62 21.50 23.52
N PHE A 263 7.29 20.46 23.98
CA PHE A 263 7.54 20.28 25.42
C PHE A 263 8.96 20.67 25.83
N ASP A 264 9.96 20.48 24.95
CA ASP A 264 11.37 20.73 25.23
C ASP A 264 11.98 21.79 24.29
N SER A 265 11.47 23.03 24.39
CA SER A 265 11.81 24.10 23.45
C SER A 265 13.24 24.64 23.54
N ASN A 266 13.97 24.33 24.62
CA ASN A 266 15.33 24.85 24.81
C ASN A 266 16.35 24.10 23.96
N ASP A 267 16.01 22.89 23.55
CA ASP A 267 16.92 21.95 22.95
C ASP A 267 16.59 21.64 21.49
N GLU A 268 15.31 21.74 21.11
CA GLU A 268 14.83 21.32 19.79
C GLU A 268 14.18 22.46 18.98
N ILE A 269 14.90 23.59 18.87
CA ILE A 269 14.43 24.85 18.23
C ILE A 269 13.93 24.63 16.78
N TRP A 270 14.47 23.63 16.07
CA TRP A 270 14.16 23.37 14.67
C TRP A 270 12.93 22.48 14.43
N GLY A 271 12.40 21.79 15.44
CA GLY A 271 11.30 20.83 15.25
C GLY A 271 10.03 21.46 14.67
N LEU A 272 9.57 22.58 15.25
CA LEU A 272 8.37 23.30 14.79
C LEU A 272 8.53 23.98 13.42
N PRO A 273 9.62 24.72 13.13
CA PRO A 273 9.86 25.28 11.80
C PRO A 273 9.89 24.21 10.70
N VAL A 274 10.57 23.09 10.95
CA VAL A 274 10.67 22.00 9.96
C VAL A 274 9.32 21.33 9.77
N TYR A 275 8.54 21.13 10.83
CA TYR A 275 7.16 20.67 10.72
C TYR A 275 6.32 21.54 9.78
N VAL A 276 6.32 22.85 9.99
CA VAL A 276 5.53 23.78 9.15
C VAL A 276 5.99 23.70 7.69
N ILE A 277 7.29 23.73 7.44
CA ILE A 277 7.86 23.69 6.08
C ILE A 277 7.53 22.35 5.39
N TRP A 278 7.76 21.23 6.07
CA TRP A 278 7.56 19.90 5.53
C TRP A 278 6.08 19.62 5.24
N MET A 279 5.21 19.95 6.20
CA MET A 279 3.75 19.80 6.02
C MET A 279 3.21 20.71 4.92
N ALA A 280 3.70 21.93 4.82
CA ALA A 280 3.32 22.83 3.72
C ALA A 280 3.77 22.29 2.36
N ALA A 281 4.98 21.74 2.26
CA ALA A 281 5.49 21.14 1.04
C ALA A 281 4.66 19.92 0.59
N VAL A 282 4.40 18.99 1.51
CA VAL A 282 3.55 17.82 1.24
C VAL A 282 2.13 18.25 0.89
N PHE A 283 1.53 19.15 1.66
CA PHE A 283 0.19 19.67 1.36
C PHE A 283 0.14 20.31 -0.03
N TYR A 284 1.13 21.15 -0.39
CA TYR A 284 1.18 21.80 -1.70
C TYR A 284 1.29 20.79 -2.85
N VAL A 285 2.23 19.84 -2.76
CA VAL A 285 2.43 18.80 -3.79
C VAL A 285 1.15 17.98 -3.97
N TYR A 286 0.56 17.49 -2.88
CA TYR A 286 -0.61 16.61 -2.95
C TYR A 286 -1.95 17.34 -3.04
N ARG A 287 -1.96 18.69 -3.03
CA ARG A 287 -3.14 19.50 -3.32
C ARG A 287 -3.17 20.01 -4.75
N TYR A 288 -2.02 20.32 -5.34
CA TYR A 288 -1.94 21.00 -6.64
C TYR A 288 -1.29 20.16 -7.74
N ARG A 289 -0.38 19.23 -7.42
CA ARG A 289 0.26 18.37 -8.43
C ARG A 289 -0.40 17.01 -8.53
N VAL A 290 -0.60 16.33 -7.40
CA VAL A 290 -1.12 14.96 -7.35
C VAL A 290 -2.24 14.93 -6.30
N VAL A 291 -3.47 15.25 -6.71
CA VAL A 291 -4.55 15.41 -5.73
C VAL A 291 -4.88 14.09 -5.04
N ASP A 292 -4.49 13.99 -3.75
CA ASP A 292 -4.59 12.76 -2.96
C ASP A 292 -5.34 12.97 -1.65
N LEU A 293 -6.55 12.40 -1.54
CA LEU A 293 -7.39 12.56 -0.36
C LEU A 293 -6.80 11.90 0.90
N VAL A 294 -6.07 10.79 0.77
CA VAL A 294 -5.52 10.07 1.93
C VAL A 294 -4.44 10.89 2.60
N LEU A 295 -3.59 11.52 1.80
CA LEU A 295 -2.50 12.31 2.34
C LEU A 295 -2.97 13.68 2.86
N LEU A 296 -3.97 14.27 2.20
CA LEU A 296 -4.61 15.50 2.68
C LEU A 296 -5.35 15.28 4.01
N SER A 297 -6.02 14.13 4.20
CA SER A 297 -6.62 13.80 5.49
C SER A 297 -5.57 13.56 6.57
N GLY A 298 -4.45 12.93 6.23
CA GLY A 298 -3.29 12.82 7.11
C GLY A 298 -2.72 14.19 7.52
N CYS A 299 -2.65 15.15 6.60
CA CYS A 299 -2.20 16.51 6.90
C CYS A 299 -3.14 17.24 7.87
N VAL A 300 -4.45 17.10 7.67
CA VAL A 300 -5.46 17.66 8.59
C VAL A 300 -5.35 17.03 9.97
N LEU A 301 -5.22 15.70 10.06
CA LEU A 301 -5.05 14.99 11.32
C LEU A 301 -3.79 15.43 12.08
N SER A 302 -2.66 15.50 11.38
CA SER A 302 -1.40 16.02 11.91
C SER A 302 -1.55 17.45 12.45
N GLY A 303 -2.23 18.32 11.70
CA GLY A 303 -2.54 19.69 12.13
C GLY A 303 -3.37 19.73 13.41
N ILE A 304 -4.42 18.91 13.50
CA ILE A 304 -5.25 18.80 14.72
C ILE A 304 -4.41 18.33 15.91
N MET A 305 -3.58 17.31 15.72
CA MET A 305 -2.69 16.78 16.77
C MET A 305 -1.76 17.88 17.31
N VAL A 306 -1.01 18.56 16.43
CA VAL A 306 -0.05 19.60 16.86
C VAL A 306 -0.75 20.79 17.53
N VAL A 307 -1.89 21.24 16.99
CA VAL A 307 -2.67 22.33 17.62
C VAL A 307 -3.18 21.92 18.99
N THR A 308 -3.57 20.65 19.18
CA THR A 308 -4.04 20.15 20.47
C THR A 308 -2.93 20.17 21.52
N PHE A 309 -1.73 19.66 21.18
CA PHE A 309 -0.58 19.71 22.10
C PHE A 309 -0.12 21.14 22.38
N LEU A 310 -0.16 22.02 21.39
CA LEU A 310 0.18 23.43 21.56
C LEU A 310 -0.79 24.14 22.50
N LEU A 311 -2.11 23.91 22.36
CA LEU A 311 -3.12 24.42 23.28
C LEU A 311 -2.90 23.89 24.69
N GLY A 312 -2.57 22.59 24.83
CA GLY A 312 -2.21 21.99 26.10
C GLY A 312 -1.07 22.71 26.80
N ARG A 313 0.00 23.03 26.07
CA ARG A 313 1.14 23.82 26.60
C ARG A 313 0.74 25.25 26.97
N MET A 314 -0.05 25.92 26.13
CA MET A 314 -0.45 27.32 26.39
C MET A 314 -1.40 27.47 27.59
N LEU A 315 -2.18 26.42 27.90
CA LEU A 315 -3.15 26.40 29.00
C LEU A 315 -2.59 25.71 30.26
N GLU A 316 -1.34 25.26 30.25
CA GLU A 316 -0.69 24.58 31.38
C GLU A 316 -0.66 25.43 32.65
N ASP A 317 -0.52 26.75 32.51
CA ASP A 317 -0.54 27.67 33.65
C ASP A 317 -1.96 28.01 34.14
N MET A 318 -3.00 27.71 33.35
CA MET A 318 -4.42 27.96 33.66
C MET A 318 -5.19 26.63 33.82
N LEU A 319 -4.62 25.68 34.56
CA LEU A 319 -5.20 24.36 34.88
C LEU A 319 -6.47 24.45 35.76
N ASP A 320 -7.49 25.14 35.27
CA ASP A 320 -8.88 25.07 35.75
C ASP A 320 -9.68 24.08 34.89
N ASP A 321 -10.83 23.61 35.41
CA ASP A 321 -11.78 22.71 34.71
C ASP A 321 -12.20 23.23 33.31
N GLY A 322 -12.09 24.54 33.07
CA GLY A 322 -12.40 25.19 31.78
C GLY A 322 -11.38 24.93 30.66
N ALA A 323 -10.10 24.66 30.97
CA ALA A 323 -9.07 24.45 29.96
C ALA A 323 -9.34 23.18 29.12
N PHE A 324 -9.79 22.11 29.78
CA PHE A 324 -10.16 20.85 29.12
C PHE A 324 -11.36 21.00 28.18
N LEU A 325 -12.33 21.85 28.54
CA LEU A 325 -13.47 22.17 27.68
C LEU A 325 -13.03 22.92 26.42
N LEU A 326 -12.13 23.89 26.54
CA LEU A 326 -11.60 24.64 25.39
C LEU A 326 -10.82 23.76 24.44
N ILE A 327 -9.96 22.87 24.96
CA ILE A 327 -9.19 21.91 24.16
C ILE A 327 -10.16 20.96 23.42
N SER A 328 -11.16 20.41 24.13
CA SER A 328 -12.16 19.52 23.53
C SER A 328 -12.98 20.21 22.45
N MET A 329 -13.40 21.46 22.68
CA MET A 329 -14.12 22.27 21.70
C MET A 329 -13.27 22.56 20.46
N ALA A 330 -11.98 22.87 20.64
CA ALA A 330 -11.06 23.09 19.52
C ALA A 330 -10.86 21.82 18.69
N ILE A 331 -10.69 20.65 19.32
CA ILE A 331 -10.57 19.36 18.62
C ILE A 331 -11.82 19.08 17.78
N ILE A 332 -13.01 19.23 18.36
CA ILE A 332 -14.28 18.99 17.66
C ILE A 332 -14.44 19.96 16.49
N GLY A 333 -14.18 21.25 16.71
CA GLY A 333 -14.29 22.30 15.70
C GLY A 333 -13.35 22.07 14.51
N LEU A 334 -12.07 21.77 14.77
CA LEU A 334 -11.07 21.52 13.73
C LEU A 334 -11.36 20.21 12.98
N SER A 335 -11.80 19.16 13.68
CA SER A 335 -12.19 17.90 13.07
C SER A 335 -13.40 18.05 12.14
N ALA A 336 -14.44 18.77 12.57
CA ALA A 336 -15.61 19.07 11.74
C ALA A 336 -15.25 19.91 10.51
N ALA A 337 -14.46 20.98 10.69
CA ALA A 337 -14.00 21.82 9.58
C ALA A 337 -13.18 21.03 8.56
N GLY A 338 -12.25 20.20 9.03
CA GLY A 338 -11.44 19.31 8.21
C GLY A 338 -12.28 18.31 7.42
N GLY A 339 -13.25 17.66 8.07
CA GLY A 339 -14.16 16.70 7.44
C GLY A 339 -15.04 17.34 6.35
N ILE A 340 -15.58 18.54 6.60
CA ILE A 340 -16.38 19.28 5.61
C ILE A 340 -15.52 19.64 4.39
N TRP A 341 -14.30 20.13 4.61
CA TRP A 341 -13.38 20.49 3.54
C TRP A 341 -12.99 19.28 2.67
N LEU A 342 -12.64 18.15 3.29
CA LEU A 342 -12.32 16.90 2.59
C LEU A 342 -13.50 16.36 1.80
N LYS A 343 -14.72 16.42 2.36
CA LYS A 343 -15.95 16.00 1.66
C LYS A 343 -16.20 16.84 0.42
N LYS A 344 -16.04 18.17 0.51
CA LYS A 344 -16.18 19.08 -0.64
C LYS A 344 -15.15 18.76 -1.72
N LEU A 345 -13.89 18.50 -1.32
CA LEU A 345 -12.83 18.14 -2.25
C LEU A 345 -13.10 16.79 -2.95
N SER A 346 -13.60 15.80 -2.22
CA SER A 346 -14.02 14.50 -2.78
C SER A 346 -15.11 14.65 -3.83
N GLN A 347 -16.11 15.49 -3.55
CA GLN A 347 -17.21 15.76 -4.49
C GLN A 347 -16.71 16.46 -5.75
N GLN A 348 -15.82 17.44 -5.62
CA GLN A 348 -15.19 18.11 -6.76
C GLN A 348 -14.41 17.13 -7.65
N GLN A 349 -13.65 16.22 -7.05
CA GLN A 349 -12.94 15.19 -7.83
C GLN A 349 -13.89 14.26 -8.59
N LYS A 350 -14.97 13.81 -7.94
CA LYS A 350 -15.98 12.96 -8.60
C LYS A 350 -16.63 13.69 -9.77
N ALA A 351 -16.95 14.97 -9.61
CA ALA A 351 -17.53 15.79 -10.67
C ALA A 351 -16.56 15.98 -11.86
N LEU A 352 -15.28 16.26 -11.59
CA LEU A 352 -14.25 16.37 -12.63
C LEU A 352 -14.08 15.05 -13.39
N ALA A 353 -14.03 13.92 -12.68
CA ALA A 353 -13.90 12.59 -13.29
C ALA A 353 -15.09 12.23 -14.19
N GLN A 354 -16.31 12.62 -13.80
CA GLN A 354 -17.51 12.43 -14.63
C GLN A 354 -17.48 13.28 -15.90
N GLN A 355 -17.04 14.54 -15.81
CA GLN A 355 -16.89 15.42 -16.99
C GLN A 355 -15.89 14.87 -18.00
N THR A 356 -14.73 14.37 -17.54
CA THR A 356 -13.71 13.79 -18.44
C THR A 356 -14.19 12.50 -19.11
N HIS A 357 -15.12 11.75 -18.49
CA HIS A 357 -15.68 10.54 -19.07
C HIS A 357 -16.72 10.86 -20.15
N CYS A 358 -17.63 11.81 -19.91
CA CYS A 358 -18.63 12.24 -20.90
C CYS A 358 -18.00 12.87 -22.15
N GLU A 359 -16.89 13.61 -22.00
CA GLU A 359 -16.17 14.22 -23.13
C GLU A 359 -15.50 13.17 -24.04
N LYS A 360 -15.13 12.00 -23.50
CA LYS A 360 -14.56 10.89 -24.29
C LYS A 360 -15.60 10.03 -25.00
N ASP A 361 -16.84 10.01 -24.53
CA ASP A 361 -17.92 9.18 -25.08
C ASP A 361 -18.76 9.90 -26.14
N GLN A 362 -18.49 11.19 -26.44
CA GLN A 362 -19.03 11.84 -27.62
C GLN A 362 -18.21 11.43 -28.85
N PRO A 363 -18.79 10.71 -29.84
CA PRO A 363 -18.11 10.48 -31.10
C PRO A 363 -17.85 11.84 -31.75
N SER A 364 -16.63 12.04 -32.23
CA SER A 364 -16.29 13.16 -33.09
C SER A 364 -17.18 13.10 -34.33
N GLU A 365 -18.29 13.82 -34.30
CA GLU A 365 -19.03 14.18 -35.51
C GLU A 365 -18.07 15.06 -36.35
N GLU A 366 -17.30 14.40 -37.20
CA GLU A 366 -16.60 15.02 -38.32
C GLU A 366 -17.66 15.67 -39.22
N VAL A 367 -17.56 17.00 -39.34
CA VAL A 367 -18.24 17.82 -40.35
C VAL A 367 -17.41 17.82 -41.62
#